data_AF-A0A2E2DYT6-F1
#
_entry.id   AF-A0A2E2DYT6-F1
#
_cell.length_a   1.000
_cell.length_b   1.000
_cell.length_c   1.000
_cell.angle_alpha   90.00
_cell.angle_beta   90.00
_cell.angle_gamma   90.00
#
_symmetry.space_group_name_H-M   'P 1'
#
loop_
_entity.id
_entity.type
_entity.pdbx_description
1 polymer ?
#
loop_
_entity_poly.entity_id
_entity_poly.type
_entity_poly.pdbx_seq_one_letter_code
_entity_poly.pdbx_strand_id
1 'polypeptide(L)'
;MTDKKKPNLKIVKDRPEILTPKQRHFVELIVKGKVTYKEAYAEAYDVTLTKSGKIPKWVEAESSKLLACHKIATSVQRLISKREDGSVASGIRTKTYVLERLMKESKEADSDASRVRALELLGKTIGIFTDVVEQREERASEVIAEEIEEKIIRLLEESQND
;
A
#
# COMPACT_ATOMS: atom_id res chain seq x y z
N MET A 1 7.62 26.79 -54.74
CA MET A 1 8.14 25.57 -54.09
C MET A 1 8.71 26.00 -52.75
N THR A 2 8.16 25.52 -51.63
CA THR A 2 8.51 25.99 -50.28
C THR A 2 9.81 25.35 -49.81
N ASP A 3 10.82 26.20 -49.59
CA ASP A 3 12.12 25.84 -49.03
C ASP A 3 11.97 25.21 -47.64
N LYS A 4 12.05 23.89 -47.57
CA LYS A 4 12.11 23.14 -46.31
C LYS A 4 13.52 23.27 -45.73
N LYS A 5 13.75 24.34 -44.97
CA LYS A 5 14.96 24.55 -44.17
C LYS A 5 15.12 23.35 -43.22
N LYS A 6 16.13 22.51 -43.45
CA LYS A 6 16.39 21.31 -42.64
C LYS A 6 16.61 21.71 -41.18
N PRO A 7 15.98 21.03 -40.20
CA PRO A 7 16.14 21.39 -38.80
C PRO A 7 17.59 21.12 -38.35
N ASN A 8 18.20 22.12 -37.72
CA ASN A 8 19.57 22.05 -37.22
C ASN A 8 19.57 21.30 -35.88
N LEU A 9 19.71 19.97 -35.94
CA LEU A 9 19.75 19.10 -34.77
C LEU A 9 21.13 19.19 -34.10
N LYS A 10 21.19 19.82 -32.92
CA LYS A 10 22.38 19.79 -32.07
C LYS A 10 22.40 18.48 -31.28
N ILE A 11 23.45 17.69 -31.46
CA ILE A 11 23.70 16.51 -30.63
C ILE A 11 24.06 17.01 -29.22
N VAL A 12 23.14 16.85 -28.28
CA VAL A 12 23.42 17.09 -26.87
C VAL A 12 24.37 15.99 -26.42
N LYS A 13 25.64 16.35 -26.18
CA LYS A 13 26.67 15.42 -25.68
C LYS A 13 26.16 14.72 -24.41
N ASP A 14 26.46 13.42 -24.34
CA ASP A 14 26.09 12.47 -23.29
C ASP A 14 25.79 13.11 -21.94
N ARG A 15 24.50 13.13 -21.57
CA ARG A 15 24.14 13.06 -20.15
C ARG A 15 24.07 11.58 -19.81
N PRO A 16 25.03 11.03 -19.05
CA PRO A 16 25.23 9.58 -18.89
C PRO A 16 24.04 8.84 -18.23
N GLU A 17 23.02 9.56 -17.75
CA GLU A 17 21.97 9.02 -16.88
C GLU A 17 20.54 9.36 -17.32
N ILE A 18 20.33 9.96 -18.49
CA ILE A 18 18.97 10.26 -18.95
C ILE A 18 18.40 9.06 -19.71
N LEU A 19 17.44 8.36 -19.10
CA LEU A 19 16.59 7.38 -19.79
C LEU A 19 16.01 8.01 -21.06
N THR A 20 15.99 7.23 -22.15
CA THR A 20 15.34 7.69 -23.38
C THR A 20 13.85 7.95 -23.12
N PRO A 21 13.17 8.80 -23.91
CA PRO A 21 11.74 9.05 -23.73
C PRO A 21 10.89 7.77 -23.68
N LYS A 22 11.19 6.78 -24.55
CA LYS A 22 10.50 5.49 -24.56
C LYS A 22 10.80 4.65 -23.30
N GLN A 23 12.05 4.62 -22.85
CA GLN A 23 12.41 3.94 -21.60
C GLN A 23 11.75 4.59 -20.37
N ARG A 24 11.67 5.93 -20.34
CA ARG A 24 10.98 6.65 -19.28
C ARG A 24 9.50 6.31 -19.26
N HIS A 25 8.85 6.32 -20.42
CA HIS A 25 7.44 5.97 -20.54
C HIS A 25 7.17 4.52 -20.09
N PHE A 26 8.05 3.58 -20.49
CA PHE A 26 8.01 2.20 -20.01
C PHE A 26 8.08 2.11 -18.47
N VAL A 27 9.01 2.83 -17.86
CA VAL A 27 9.16 2.87 -16.39
C VAL A 27 7.93 3.48 -15.72
N GLU A 28 7.36 4.56 -16.28
CA GLU A 28 6.16 5.21 -15.75
C GLU A 28 4.94 4.28 -15.77
N LEU A 29 4.75 3.53 -16.86
CA LEU A 29 3.67 2.54 -17.00
C LEU A 29 3.78 1.42 -15.95
N ILE A 30 5.00 0.96 -15.67
CA ILE A 30 5.27 -0.03 -14.61
C ILE A 30 4.93 0.54 -13.23
N VAL A 31 5.40 1.75 -12.91
CA VAL A 31 5.16 2.38 -11.60
C VAL A 31 3.67 2.67 -11.37
N LYS A 32 2.90 2.92 -12.43
CA LYS A 32 1.44 3.07 -12.38
C LYS A 32 0.73 1.76 -11.98
N GLY A 33 1.35 0.60 -12.22
CA GLY A 33 0.91 -0.71 -11.71
C GLY A 33 -0.37 -1.28 -12.34
N LYS A 34 -0.82 -0.74 -13.48
CA LYS A 34 -2.08 -1.17 -14.14
C LYS A 34 -1.87 -2.10 -15.34
N VAL A 35 -0.63 -2.33 -15.74
CA VAL A 35 -0.25 -3.07 -16.95
C VAL A 35 0.86 -4.06 -16.63
N THR A 36 0.88 -5.17 -17.36
CA THR A 36 1.98 -6.14 -17.31
C THR A 36 3.22 -5.60 -18.02
N TYR A 37 4.41 -6.16 -17.75
CA TYR A 37 5.66 -5.68 -18.38
C TYR A 37 5.64 -5.76 -19.91
N LYS A 38 5.00 -6.80 -20.47
CA LYS A 38 4.84 -6.95 -21.93
C LYS A 38 3.90 -5.89 -22.52
N GLU A 39 2.85 -5.50 -21.80
CA GLU A 39 1.91 -4.45 -22.22
C GLU A 39 2.58 -3.08 -22.11
N ALA A 40 3.29 -2.81 -21.01
CA ALA A 40 4.08 -1.59 -20.84
C ALA A 40 5.11 -1.43 -21.97
N TYR A 41 5.77 -2.52 -22.36
CA TYR A 41 6.72 -2.49 -23.48
C TYR A 41 6.00 -2.27 -24.82
N ALA A 42 4.89 -2.97 -25.05
CA ALA A 42 4.12 -2.81 -26.28
C ALA A 42 3.60 -1.39 -26.47
N GLU A 43 3.11 -0.76 -25.39
CA GLU A 43 2.65 0.63 -25.37
C GLU A 43 3.82 1.61 -25.53
N ALA A 44 4.93 1.43 -24.80
CA ALA A 44 6.06 2.36 -24.86
C ALA A 44 6.83 2.35 -26.19
N TYR A 45 6.78 1.24 -26.93
CA TYR A 45 7.50 1.06 -28.19
C TYR A 45 6.58 0.94 -29.41
N ASP A 46 5.28 1.16 -29.26
CA ASP A 46 4.28 1.09 -30.34
C ASP A 46 4.34 -0.25 -31.09
N VAL A 47 4.39 -1.37 -30.36
CA VAL A 47 4.58 -2.69 -30.97
C VAL A 47 3.34 -3.09 -31.77
N THR A 48 3.55 -3.41 -33.05
CA THR A 48 2.48 -3.92 -33.92
C THR A 48 1.96 -5.26 -33.42
N LEU A 49 0.65 -5.36 -33.28
CA LEU A 49 -0.02 -6.60 -32.92
C LEU A 49 0.11 -7.63 -34.05
N THR A 50 0.06 -8.90 -33.66
CA THR A 50 -0.05 -10.01 -34.62
C THR A 50 -1.37 -9.94 -35.39
N LYS A 51 -1.49 -10.67 -36.50
CA LYS A 51 -2.74 -10.76 -37.30
C LYS A 51 -3.96 -11.18 -36.46
N SER A 52 -3.74 -11.85 -35.33
CA SER A 52 -4.77 -12.27 -34.38
C SER A 52 -5.07 -11.23 -33.29
N GLY A 53 -4.54 -10.00 -33.40
CA GLY A 53 -4.76 -8.92 -32.42
C GLY A 53 -4.00 -9.10 -31.10
N LYS A 54 -3.03 -10.02 -31.02
CA LYS A 54 -2.26 -10.32 -29.80
C LYS A 54 -0.87 -9.71 -29.83
N ILE A 55 -0.34 -9.36 -28.66
CA ILE A 55 1.05 -8.92 -28.50
C ILE A 55 1.98 -10.08 -28.91
N PRO A 56 3.00 -9.84 -29.76
CA PRO A 56 3.94 -10.88 -30.18
C PRO A 56 4.70 -11.51 -29.00
N LYS A 57 4.98 -12.82 -29.08
CA LYS A 57 5.66 -13.57 -28.00
C LYS A 57 7.05 -13.03 -27.67
N TRP A 58 7.77 -12.48 -28.65
CA TRP A 58 9.12 -11.94 -28.44
C TRP A 58 9.14 -10.72 -27.50
N VAL A 59 8.02 -10.00 -27.37
CA VAL A 59 7.91 -8.81 -26.52
C VAL A 59 8.12 -9.16 -25.04
N GLU A 60 7.71 -10.34 -24.62
CA GLU A 60 7.87 -10.79 -23.24
C GLU A 60 9.35 -10.93 -22.86
N ALA A 61 10.13 -11.61 -23.70
CA ALA A 61 11.57 -11.73 -23.53
C ALA A 61 12.26 -10.36 -23.57
N GLU A 62 11.87 -9.48 -24.50
CA GLU A 62 12.52 -8.18 -24.65
C GLU A 62 12.18 -7.21 -23.51
N SER A 63 10.93 -7.23 -23.04
CA SER A 63 10.51 -6.47 -21.85
C SER A 63 11.28 -6.89 -20.60
N SER A 64 11.53 -8.19 -20.44
CA SER A 64 12.29 -8.74 -19.32
C SER A 64 13.76 -8.32 -19.37
N LYS A 65 14.39 -8.37 -20.55
CA LYS A 65 15.77 -7.85 -20.73
C LYS A 65 15.87 -6.36 -20.44
N LEU A 66 14.89 -5.58 -20.92
CA LEU A 66 14.86 -4.14 -20.70
C LEU A 66 14.74 -3.82 -19.20
N LEU A 67 13.89 -4.55 -18.48
CA LEU A 67 13.75 -4.41 -17.03
C LEU A 67 15.02 -4.79 -16.27
N ALA A 68 15.76 -5.80 -16.74
CA ALA A 68 17.03 -6.23 -16.16
C ALA A 68 18.19 -5.24 -16.37
N CYS A 69 18.03 -4.24 -17.25
CA CYS A 69 19.04 -3.20 -17.42
C CYS A 69 19.17 -2.38 -16.14
N HIS A 70 20.39 -2.29 -15.60
CA HIS A 70 20.68 -1.62 -14.31
C HIS A 70 20.04 -0.23 -14.19
N LYS A 71 20.17 0.63 -15.22
CA LYS A 71 19.61 1.99 -15.21
C LYS A 71 18.08 2.00 -15.07
N ILE A 72 17.40 1.04 -15.69
CA ILE A 72 15.94 0.92 -15.68
C ILE A 72 15.49 0.31 -14.36
N ALA A 73 16.11 -0.79 -13.92
CA ALA A 73 15.84 -1.41 -12.63
C ALA A 73 15.96 -0.41 -11.48
N THR A 74 17.06 0.33 -11.40
CA THR A 74 17.28 1.37 -10.38
C THR A 74 16.24 2.49 -10.48
N SER A 75 15.85 2.89 -11.70
CA SER A 75 14.83 3.92 -11.90
C SER A 75 13.44 3.46 -11.44
N VAL A 76 13.06 2.21 -11.74
CA VAL A 76 11.80 1.60 -11.31
C VAL A 76 11.77 1.55 -9.78
N GLN A 77 12.81 0.99 -9.15
CA GLN A 77 12.89 0.89 -7.70
C GLN A 77 12.77 2.26 -7.03
N ARG A 78 13.54 3.25 -7.49
CA ARG A 78 13.50 4.63 -6.97
C ARG A 78 12.11 5.26 -7.06
N LEU A 79 11.40 5.05 -8.17
CA LEU A 79 10.08 5.65 -8.38
C LEU A 79 8.99 4.91 -7.60
N ILE A 80 9.10 3.60 -7.42
CA ILE A 80 8.21 2.83 -6.53
C ILE A 80 8.38 3.29 -5.08
N SER A 81 9.61 3.36 -4.58
CA SER A 81 9.87 3.86 -3.22
C SER A 81 9.35 5.28 -3.03
N LYS A 82 9.56 6.17 -4.01
CA LYS A 82 9.01 7.54 -3.96
C LYS A 82 7.48 7.56 -3.91
N ARG A 83 6.80 6.65 -4.61
CA ARG A 83 5.34 6.52 -4.58
C ARG A 83 4.86 6.04 -3.21
N GLU A 84 5.54 5.07 -2.64
CA GLU A 84 5.25 4.53 -1.31
C GLU A 84 5.45 5.61 -0.24
N ASP A 85 6.59 6.29 -0.24
CA ASP A 85 6.89 7.43 0.64
C ASP A 85 5.83 8.52 0.52
N GLY A 86 5.41 8.85 -0.70
CA GLY A 86 4.35 9.83 -0.95
C GLY A 86 3.00 9.40 -0.36
N SER A 87 2.68 8.10 -0.44
CA SER A 87 1.44 7.53 0.09
C SER A 87 1.44 7.51 1.62
N VAL A 88 2.55 7.07 2.23
CA VAL A 88 2.76 7.10 3.68
C VAL A 88 2.69 8.53 4.20
N ALA A 89 3.41 9.46 3.57
CA ALA A 89 3.40 10.86 3.95
C ALA A 89 2.00 11.49 3.81
N SER A 90 1.19 11.07 2.83
CA SER A 90 -0.21 11.52 2.70
C SER A 90 -1.08 11.04 3.85
N GLY A 91 -0.95 9.77 4.24
CA GLY A 91 -1.66 9.21 5.40
C GLY A 91 -1.27 9.91 6.69
N ILE A 92 0.03 10.13 6.91
CA ILE A 92 0.55 10.87 8.08
C ILE A 92 0.01 12.30 8.07
N ARG A 93 0.11 13.05 6.97
CA ARG A 93 -0.41 14.41 6.87
C ARG A 93 -1.90 14.50 7.19
N THR A 94 -2.68 13.56 6.65
CA THR A 94 -4.13 13.51 6.90
C THR A 94 -4.42 13.23 8.38
N LYS A 95 -3.71 12.26 8.97
CA LYS A 95 -3.84 11.94 10.41
C LYS A 95 -3.47 13.14 11.28
N THR A 96 -2.33 13.78 11.02
CA THR A 96 -1.89 14.98 11.73
C THR A 96 -2.92 16.10 11.62
N TYR A 97 -3.41 16.38 10.41
CA TYR A 97 -4.45 17.39 10.19
C TYR A 97 -5.72 17.11 11.01
N VAL A 98 -6.22 15.87 11.00
CA VAL A 98 -7.41 15.50 11.77
C VAL A 98 -7.18 15.67 13.27
N LEU A 99 -6.04 15.23 13.80
CA LEU A 99 -5.70 15.37 15.21
C LEU A 99 -5.57 16.85 15.63
N GLU A 100 -4.89 17.66 14.82
CA GLU A 100 -4.76 19.11 15.05
C GLU A 100 -6.13 19.81 15.04
N ARG A 101 -7.00 19.46 14.08
CA ARG A 101 -8.36 19.98 14.03
C ARG A 101 -9.17 19.57 15.26
N LEU A 102 -9.16 18.29 15.64
CA LEU A 102 -9.86 17.84 16.84
C LEU A 102 -9.34 18.53 18.10
N MET A 103 -8.03 18.77 18.21
CA MET A 103 -7.42 19.49 19.33
C MET A 103 -7.80 20.97 19.37
N LYS A 104 -8.05 21.58 18.21
CA LYS A 104 -8.59 22.94 18.12
C LYS A 104 -10.06 22.97 18.52
N GLU A 105 -10.89 22.10 17.92
CA GLU A 105 -12.33 22.04 18.21
C GLU A 105 -12.61 21.72 19.69
N SER A 106 -11.78 20.89 20.33
CA SER A 106 -11.93 20.59 21.77
C SER A 106 -11.77 21.81 22.67
N LYS A 107 -11.06 22.85 22.22
CA LYS A 107 -10.79 24.09 22.97
C LYS A 107 -11.71 25.23 22.57
N GLU A 108 -11.99 25.37 21.27
CA GLU A 108 -12.56 26.58 20.69
C GLU A 108 -13.98 26.41 20.15
N ALA A 109 -14.51 25.18 20.00
CA ALA A 109 -15.84 25.00 19.41
C ALA A 109 -16.93 25.68 20.25
N ASP A 110 -17.92 26.30 19.59
CA ASP A 110 -18.96 27.09 20.25
C ASP A 110 -19.91 26.26 21.14
N SER A 111 -20.07 24.97 20.83
CA SER A 111 -20.96 24.06 21.56
C SER A 111 -20.18 23.14 22.49
N ASP A 112 -20.66 23.01 23.73
CA ASP A 112 -20.17 22.01 24.69
C ASP A 112 -20.19 20.59 24.12
N ALA A 113 -21.24 20.25 23.39
CA ALA A 113 -21.36 18.92 22.77
C ALA A 113 -20.23 18.67 21.75
N SER A 114 -19.87 19.69 20.97
CA SER A 114 -18.77 19.60 20.00
C SER A 114 -17.42 19.45 20.69
N ARG A 115 -17.18 20.21 21.77
CA ARG A 115 -15.95 20.11 22.58
C ARG A 115 -15.78 18.74 23.21
N VAL A 116 -16.84 18.23 23.86
CA VAL A 116 -16.85 16.90 24.49
C VAL A 116 -16.63 15.81 23.45
N ARG A 117 -17.29 15.88 22.29
CA ARG A 117 -17.11 14.89 21.22
C ARG A 117 -15.70 14.91 20.63
N ALA A 118 -15.09 16.09 20.49
CA ALA A 118 -13.70 16.19 20.05
C ALA A 118 -12.73 15.55 21.06
N LEU A 119 -12.93 15.78 22.37
CA LEU A 119 -12.15 15.13 23.44
C LEU A 119 -12.36 13.62 23.46
N GLU A 120 -13.59 13.14 23.27
CA GLU A 120 -13.89 11.71 23.16
C GLU A 120 -13.12 11.06 22.01
N LEU A 121 -13.18 11.66 20.81
CA LEU A 121 -12.48 11.14 19.64
C LEU A 121 -10.97 11.14 19.84
N LEU A 122 -10.40 12.20 20.45
CA LEU A 122 -8.99 12.25 20.82
C LEU A 122 -8.64 11.14 21.83
N GLY A 123 -9.44 10.94 22.88
CA GLY A 123 -9.22 9.88 23.87
C GLY A 123 -9.30 8.47 23.27
N LYS A 124 -10.15 8.25 22.26
CA LYS A 124 -10.19 6.98 21.51
C LYS A 124 -8.90 6.73 20.74
N THR A 125 -8.24 7.77 20.22
CA THR A 125 -6.96 7.61 19.51
C THR A 125 -5.81 7.14 20.39
N ILE A 126 -5.89 7.38 21.69
CA ILE A 126 -4.89 6.95 22.69
C ILE A 126 -5.38 5.80 23.58
N GLY A 127 -6.54 5.21 23.25
CA GLY A 127 -7.05 4.02 23.94
C GLY A 127 -7.56 4.26 25.36
N ILE A 128 -7.95 5.48 25.73
CA ILE A 128 -8.55 5.76 27.06
C ILE A 128 -9.94 5.12 27.20
N PHE A 129 -10.67 5.00 26.09
CA PHE A 129 -11.97 4.34 26.07
C PHE A 129 -11.77 2.90 25.60
N THR A 130 -11.83 1.95 26.53
CA THR A 130 -11.83 0.52 26.24
C THR A 130 -13.24 -0.02 26.41
N ASP A 131 -13.82 -0.58 25.35
CA ASP A 131 -15.08 -1.30 25.45
C ASP A 131 -14.80 -2.64 26.14
N VAL A 132 -15.30 -2.81 27.37
CA VAL A 132 -15.28 -4.10 28.06
C VAL A 132 -16.42 -4.93 27.49
N VAL A 133 -16.09 -5.82 26.55
CA VAL A 133 -17.04 -6.83 26.09
C VAL A 133 -17.01 -7.97 27.11
N GLU A 134 -18.00 -8.02 28.00
CA GLU A 134 -18.24 -9.22 28.82
C GLU A 134 -18.67 -10.35 27.88
N GLN A 135 -17.74 -11.25 27.54
CA GLN A 135 -18.11 -12.55 26.97
C GLN A 135 -18.65 -13.41 28.10
N ARG A 136 -19.98 -13.46 28.22
CA ARG A 136 -20.66 -14.51 28.96
C ARG A 136 -20.68 -15.75 28.09
N GLU A 137 -19.71 -16.63 28.29
CA GLU A 137 -19.83 -18.00 27.79
C GLU A 137 -20.93 -18.69 28.60
N GLU A 138 -22.12 -18.84 28.02
CA GLU A 138 -23.13 -19.78 28.53
C GLU A 138 -22.62 -21.19 28.24
N ARG A 139 -21.78 -21.70 29.14
CA ARG A 139 -21.38 -23.10 29.12
C ARG A 139 -22.57 -23.94 29.58
N ALA A 140 -22.93 -24.97 28.80
CA ALA A 140 -23.99 -25.89 29.18
C ALA A 140 -23.67 -26.54 30.54
N SER A 141 -24.67 -26.59 31.42
CA SER A 141 -24.49 -27.07 32.81
C SER A 141 -23.96 -28.50 32.88
N GLU A 142 -24.26 -29.35 31.90
CA GLU A 142 -23.77 -30.72 31.86
C GLU A 142 -22.24 -30.76 31.71
N VAL A 143 -21.67 -29.92 30.84
CA VAL A 143 -20.21 -29.87 30.61
C VAL A 143 -19.48 -29.35 31.84
N ILE A 144 -20.09 -28.41 32.57
CA ILE A 144 -19.52 -27.90 33.83
C ILE A 144 -19.54 -28.99 34.91
N ALA A 145 -20.62 -29.78 34.98
CA ALA A 145 -20.73 -30.87 35.96
C ALA A 145 -19.67 -31.95 35.71
N GLU A 146 -19.49 -32.37 34.46
CA GLU A 146 -18.47 -33.36 34.07
C GLU A 146 -17.05 -32.87 34.43
N GLU A 147 -16.71 -31.62 34.11
CA GLU A 147 -15.40 -31.06 34.47
C GLU A 147 -15.16 -30.93 35.98
N ILE A 148 -16.22 -30.66 36.75
CA ILE A 148 -16.15 -30.61 38.21
C ILE A 148 -15.92 -32.01 38.78
N GLU A 149 -16.65 -33.01 38.27
CA GLU A 149 -16.47 -34.41 38.69
C GLU A 149 -15.05 -34.89 38.40
N GLU A 150 -14.51 -34.63 37.21
CA GLU A 150 -13.12 -34.96 36.86
C GLU A 150 -12.11 -34.29 37.79
N LYS A 151 -12.32 -33.01 38.13
CA LYS A 151 -11.44 -32.29 39.08
C LYS A 151 -11.52 -32.86 40.49
N ILE A 152 -12.71 -33.24 40.94
CA ILE A 152 -12.90 -33.86 42.26
C ILE A 152 -12.20 -35.21 42.32
N ILE A 153 -12.35 -36.06 41.30
CA ILE A 153 -11.69 -37.36 41.22
C ILE A 153 -10.17 -37.18 41.27
N ARG A 154 -9.64 -36.26 40.48
CA ARG A 154 -8.20 -35.97 40.47
C ARG A 154 -7.67 -35.48 41.82
N LEU A 155 -8.40 -34.59 42.50
CA LEU A 155 -8.03 -34.13 43.84
C LEU A 155 -8.07 -35.27 44.88
N LEU A 156 -9.03 -36.19 44.75
CA LEU A 156 -9.12 -37.35 45.62
C LEU A 156 -7.95 -38.32 45.39
N GLU A 157 -7.57 -38.56 44.14
CA GLU A 157 -6.39 -39.37 43.78
C GLU A 157 -5.09 -38.74 44.27
N GLU A 158 -4.94 -37.42 44.16
CA GLU A 158 -3.81 -36.68 44.71
C GLU A 158 -3.77 -36.79 46.24
N SER A 159 -4.92 -36.72 46.92
CA SER A 159 -5.01 -36.89 48.39
C SER A 159 -4.81 -38.31 48.90
N GLN A 160 -4.90 -39.32 48.02
CA GLN A 160 -4.66 -40.74 48.34
C GLN A 160 -3.19 -41.14 48.12
N ASN A 161 -2.43 -40.31 47.40
CA ASN A 161 -1.00 -40.52 47.10
C ASN A 161 -0.06 -39.75 48.04
N ASP A 162 -0.59 -38.97 49.00
CA ASP A 162 0.09 -38.39 50.16
C ASP A 162 -0.21 -39.20 51.44
#